data_AF-A0A927UYR8-F1
#
_entry.id   AF-A0A927UYR8-F1
#
_cell.length_a   1.000
_cell.length_b   1.000
_cell.length_c   1.000
_cell.angle_alpha   90.00
_cell.angle_beta   90.00
_cell.angle_gamma   90.00
#
_symmetry.space_group_name_H-M   'P 1'
#
loop_
_entity.id
_entity.type
_entity.pdbx_description
1 polymer ?
#
loop_
_entity_poly.entity_id
_entity_poly.type
_entity_poly.pdbx_seq_one_letter_code
_entity_poly.pdbx_strand_id
1 'polypeptide(L)'
;MKKLSSILLVCVLVLSLTGCSKIPFLDNRIAIPDIVDTDEATAKNILSSNGLIPSVKYENNDNVEQGNVIRTEPEIGTKVDKNSKITIYISDGPSYVVASNASAEWYCLSSEDDVWEFYTPCIENGVLYIECYNVTFGCDMEWNDSYNSGELFGIASINESFDKTVPVVAIYEKQSWKANEAQSFILEIPLKDLNVSRPTNMYLRLYTNNESDVYINFYISW
;
A
#
# COMPACT_ATOMS: atom_id res chain seq x y z
N MET A 1 -80.44 16.64 48.40
CA MET A 1 -80.65 16.06 47.06
C MET A 1 -79.51 16.51 46.14
N LYS A 2 -78.89 15.55 45.41
CA LYS A 2 -77.93 15.68 44.27
C LYS A 2 -76.46 16.03 44.63
N LYS A 3 -75.55 15.02 44.73
CA LYS A 3 -74.62 14.41 43.71
C LYS A 3 -73.29 15.19 43.59
N LEU A 4 -72.14 14.69 44.06
CA LEU A 4 -71.15 13.72 43.49
C LEU A 4 -70.15 14.29 42.44
N SER A 5 -68.85 14.23 42.78
CA SER A 5 -67.71 13.76 41.96
C SER A 5 -66.70 14.73 41.28
N SER A 6 -65.42 14.27 41.31
CA SER A 6 -64.22 14.56 40.48
C SER A 6 -63.26 15.68 40.94
N ILE A 7 -62.06 15.39 41.47
CA ILE A 7 -60.81 14.77 40.92
C ILE A 7 -59.88 15.81 40.26
N LEU A 8 -58.77 16.09 40.98
CA LEU A 8 -57.36 16.17 40.58
C LEU A 8 -56.93 17.00 39.34
N LEU A 9 -56.23 18.12 39.58
CA LEU A 9 -55.07 18.50 38.76
C LEU A 9 -54.07 19.33 39.58
N VAL A 10 -52.84 18.82 39.61
CA VAL A 10 -51.67 19.28 40.34
C VAL A 10 -51.17 20.61 39.77
N CYS A 11 -51.11 21.64 40.62
CA CYS A 11 -50.39 22.90 40.36
C CYS A 11 -49.58 23.25 41.62
N VAL A 12 -48.60 22.42 41.95
CA VAL A 12 -47.62 22.72 43.01
C VAL A 12 -46.41 23.38 42.36
N LEU A 13 -46.56 24.68 42.13
CA LEU A 13 -45.48 25.63 41.96
C LEU A 13 -44.91 25.90 43.36
N VAL A 14 -43.88 25.14 43.76
CA VAL A 14 -43.12 25.43 44.97
C VAL A 14 -41.64 25.57 44.60
N LEU A 15 -41.26 26.83 44.44
CA LEU A 15 -39.90 27.33 44.50
C LEU A 15 -39.34 27.10 45.91
N SER A 16 -38.48 26.10 46.11
CA SER A 16 -37.60 26.10 47.29
C SER A 16 -36.29 25.35 47.03
N LEU A 17 -35.22 26.13 46.83
CA LEU A 17 -33.89 25.96 47.44
C LEU A 17 -33.37 24.51 47.56
N THR A 18 -32.85 23.97 46.48
CA THR A 18 -31.77 22.97 46.56
C THR A 18 -30.61 23.44 45.70
N GLY A 19 -29.40 23.24 46.21
CA GLY A 19 -28.17 23.81 45.65
C GLY A 19 -28.04 23.60 44.15
N CYS A 20 -27.30 24.49 43.51
CA CYS A 20 -26.73 24.24 42.19
C CYS A 20 -25.87 22.97 42.31
N SER A 21 -26.50 21.81 42.14
CA SER A 21 -25.81 20.56 41.89
C SER A 21 -24.92 20.88 40.71
N LYS A 22 -23.61 20.95 40.91
CA LYS A 22 -22.69 20.59 39.83
C LYS A 22 -23.09 19.16 39.49
N ILE A 23 -24.05 19.00 38.60
CA ILE A 23 -24.26 17.72 37.94
C ILE A 23 -22.89 17.50 37.32
N PRO A 24 -22.12 16.47 37.73
CA PRO A 24 -20.98 16.09 36.93
C PRO A 24 -21.61 15.77 35.59
N PHE A 25 -21.43 16.67 34.62
CA PHE A 25 -21.75 16.38 33.25
C PHE A 25 -20.94 15.13 32.97
N LEU A 26 -21.62 13.99 32.89
CA LEU A 26 -20.98 12.72 32.61
C LEU A 26 -20.46 12.89 31.20
N ASP A 27 -19.16 13.20 31.09
CA ASP A 27 -18.49 13.41 29.82
C ASP A 27 -18.44 12.06 29.11
N ASN A 28 -19.52 11.74 28.40
CA ASN A 28 -19.73 10.49 27.68
C ASN A 28 -19.03 10.49 26.31
N ARG A 29 -18.06 11.39 26.13
CA ARG A 29 -17.22 11.46 24.95
C ARG A 29 -16.10 10.43 25.04
N ILE A 30 -15.77 9.88 23.90
CA ILE A 30 -14.72 8.87 23.76
C ILE A 30 -13.43 9.60 23.39
N ALA A 31 -12.36 9.34 24.13
CA ALA A 31 -11.02 9.77 23.73
C ALA A 31 -10.54 8.87 22.59
N ILE A 32 -10.00 9.47 21.53
CA ILE A 32 -9.43 8.70 20.41
C ILE A 32 -8.24 7.87 20.96
N PRO A 33 -8.28 6.53 20.82
CA PRO A 33 -7.22 5.67 21.32
C PRO A 33 -5.93 5.88 20.53
N ASP A 34 -4.79 5.60 21.18
CA ASP A 34 -3.51 5.56 20.50
C ASP A 34 -3.43 4.30 19.63
N ILE A 35 -3.35 4.53 18.33
CA ILE A 35 -3.32 3.52 17.27
C ILE A 35 -2.20 3.81 16.27
N VAL A 36 -1.26 4.71 16.59
CA VAL A 36 -0.09 4.95 15.72
C VAL A 36 0.69 3.65 15.57
N ASP A 37 1.23 3.43 14.37
CA ASP A 37 2.03 2.27 14.02
C ASP A 37 1.31 0.91 14.16
N THR A 38 -0.02 0.95 14.23
CA THR A 38 -0.86 -0.26 14.13
C THR A 38 -1.32 -0.46 12.70
N ASP A 39 -1.51 -1.71 12.28
CA ASP A 39 -2.01 -2.03 10.95
C ASP A 39 -3.45 -1.52 10.75
N GLU A 40 -3.81 -1.22 9.49
CA GLU A 40 -5.11 -0.66 9.13
C GLU A 40 -6.31 -1.48 9.67
N ALA A 41 -6.24 -2.81 9.63
CA ALA A 41 -7.35 -3.66 10.05
C ALA A 41 -7.53 -3.60 11.58
N THR A 42 -6.44 -3.68 12.33
CA THR A 42 -6.43 -3.54 13.79
C THR A 42 -6.92 -2.15 14.21
N ALA A 43 -6.44 -1.09 13.56
CA ALA A 43 -6.84 0.29 13.83
C ALA A 43 -8.36 0.49 13.65
N LYS A 44 -8.94 -0.01 12.54
CA LYS A 44 -10.39 0.02 12.30
C LYS A 44 -11.17 -0.70 13.37
N ASN A 45 -10.70 -1.86 13.80
CA ASN A 45 -11.34 -2.65 14.85
C ASN A 45 -11.32 -1.92 16.19
N ILE A 46 -10.17 -1.36 16.59
CA ILE A 46 -10.04 -0.59 17.83
C ILE A 46 -11.00 0.60 17.85
N LEU A 47 -11.06 1.39 16.77
CA LEU A 47 -11.98 2.53 16.68
C LEU A 47 -13.45 2.09 16.75
N SER A 48 -13.81 1.06 15.99
CA SER A 48 -15.18 0.55 15.95
C SER A 48 -15.62 -0.02 17.31
N SER A 49 -14.75 -0.73 18.01
CA SER A 49 -15.01 -1.26 19.37
C SER A 49 -15.21 -0.16 20.41
N ASN A 50 -14.61 1.02 20.20
CA ASN A 50 -14.83 2.20 21.04
C ASN A 50 -16.08 3.00 20.63
N GLY A 51 -16.84 2.56 19.62
CA GLY A 51 -18.03 3.25 19.13
C GLY A 51 -17.71 4.47 18.26
N LEU A 52 -16.55 4.48 17.60
CA LEU A 52 -16.13 5.49 16.62
C LEU A 52 -16.27 4.93 15.19
N ILE A 53 -16.41 5.81 14.20
CA ILE A 53 -16.56 5.42 12.79
C ILE A 53 -15.22 5.66 12.06
N PRO A 54 -14.43 4.62 11.74
CA PRO A 54 -13.18 4.80 11.02
C PRO A 54 -13.43 5.21 9.55
N SER A 55 -12.53 6.03 9.02
CA SER A 55 -12.45 6.43 7.62
C SER A 55 -11.01 6.43 7.19
N VAL A 56 -10.67 5.85 6.05
CA VAL A 56 -9.26 5.70 5.64
C VAL A 56 -8.87 6.78 4.64
N LYS A 57 -7.66 7.30 4.80
CA LYS A 57 -6.88 7.99 3.76
C LYS A 57 -5.47 7.41 3.75
N TYR A 58 -4.83 7.46 2.60
CA TYR A 58 -3.44 7.06 2.45
C TYR A 58 -2.57 8.30 2.22
N GLU A 59 -1.37 8.31 2.78
CA GLU A 59 -0.37 9.35 2.57
C GLU A 59 1.04 8.76 2.64
N ASN A 60 1.98 9.34 1.88
CA ASN A 60 3.37 8.91 1.91
C ASN A 60 4.02 9.28 3.26
N ASN A 61 4.84 8.39 3.79
CA ASN A 61 5.61 8.62 5.00
C ASN A 61 6.90 7.80 4.99
N ASP A 62 8.02 8.46 5.26
CA ASP A 62 9.35 7.84 5.20
C ASP A 62 9.68 7.00 6.45
N ASN A 63 8.97 7.23 7.56
CA ASN A 63 9.29 6.71 8.89
C ASN A 63 8.30 5.65 9.40
N VAL A 64 7.09 5.60 8.83
CA VAL A 64 6.05 4.63 9.22
C VAL A 64 5.94 3.57 8.14
N GLU A 65 5.98 2.30 8.54
CA GLU A 65 5.87 1.17 7.62
C GLU A 65 4.57 1.26 6.79
N GLN A 66 4.65 0.87 5.51
CA GLN A 66 3.48 0.85 4.64
C GLN A 66 2.38 -0.02 5.25
N GLY A 67 1.14 0.49 5.26
CA GLY A 67 -0.01 -0.20 5.83
C GLY A 67 -0.26 0.10 7.32
N ASN A 68 0.65 0.81 7.99
CA ASN A 68 0.49 1.24 9.38
C ASN A 68 -0.08 2.67 9.48
N VAL A 69 -0.77 2.95 10.59
CA VAL A 69 -1.33 4.27 10.89
C VAL A 69 -0.22 5.27 11.19
N ILE A 70 -0.20 6.38 10.46
CA ILE A 70 0.66 7.55 10.70
C ILE A 70 0.05 8.44 11.77
N ARG A 71 -1.23 8.78 11.60
CA ARG A 71 -1.96 9.75 12.43
C ARG A 71 -3.46 9.62 12.26
N THR A 72 -4.20 10.30 13.12
CA THR A 72 -5.67 10.42 13.04
C THR A 72 -6.11 11.88 12.91
N GLU A 73 -7.30 12.08 12.35
CA GLU A 73 -8.01 13.35 12.37
C GLU A 73 -9.46 13.11 12.83
N PRO A 74 -9.90 13.66 13.99
CA PRO A 74 -9.11 14.45 14.95
C PRO A 74 -7.91 13.70 15.57
N GLU A 75 -6.98 14.44 16.17
CA GLU A 75 -5.76 13.89 16.77
C GLU A 75 -6.04 12.94 17.96
N ILE A 76 -5.10 12.03 18.20
CA ILE A 76 -5.15 11.04 19.29
C ILE A 76 -5.36 11.73 20.65
N GLY A 77 -6.15 11.10 21.52
CA GLY A 77 -6.54 11.65 22.81
C GLY A 77 -7.65 12.71 22.74
N THR A 78 -7.98 13.23 21.56
CA THR A 78 -9.12 14.14 21.40
C THR A 78 -10.41 13.45 21.81
N LYS A 79 -11.23 14.13 22.63
CA LYS A 79 -12.53 13.65 23.07
C LYS A 79 -13.62 14.00 22.09
N VAL A 80 -14.26 13.00 21.51
CA VAL A 80 -15.32 13.14 20.50
C VAL A 80 -16.61 12.45 20.94
N ASP A 81 -17.73 12.84 20.35
CA ASP A 81 -19.00 12.17 20.60
C ASP A 81 -19.00 10.74 20.04
N LYS A 82 -19.82 9.87 20.62
CA LYS A 82 -20.04 8.52 20.07
C LYS A 82 -20.53 8.60 18.62
N ASN A 83 -20.06 7.67 17.80
CA ASN A 83 -20.28 7.59 16.36
C ASN A 83 -19.62 8.73 15.56
N SER A 84 -18.70 9.50 16.16
CA SER A 84 -17.90 10.46 15.40
C SER A 84 -17.04 9.76 14.35
N LYS A 85 -16.91 10.39 13.19
CA LYS A 85 -16.03 9.94 12.12
C LYS A 85 -14.59 10.31 12.43
N ILE A 86 -13.71 9.31 12.45
CA ILE A 86 -12.26 9.48 12.65
C ILE A 86 -11.57 9.09 11.35
N THR A 87 -10.83 10.02 10.76
CA THR A 87 -9.98 9.71 9.60
C THR A 87 -8.66 9.15 10.10
N ILE A 88 -8.32 7.92 9.72
CA ILE A 88 -7.00 7.32 9.91
C ILE A 88 -6.19 7.53 8.63
N TYR A 89 -4.98 8.04 8.78
CA TYR A 89 -4.01 8.21 7.70
C TYR A 89 -3.05 7.03 7.75
N ILE A 90 -3.06 6.21 6.71
CA ILE A 90 -2.25 5.01 6.57
C ILE A 90 -1.04 5.34 5.70
N SER A 91 0.13 4.84 6.07
CA SER A 91 1.35 5.01 5.30
C SER A 91 1.28 4.25 3.98
N ASP A 92 1.51 4.96 2.88
CA ASP A 92 1.87 4.38 1.58
C ASP A 92 3.38 4.07 1.48
N GLY A 93 4.15 4.36 2.54
CA GLY A 93 5.60 4.33 2.54
C GLY A 93 6.22 5.60 1.96
N PRO A 94 7.55 5.62 1.75
CA PRO A 94 8.25 6.77 1.18
C PRO A 94 7.81 7.04 -0.25
N SER A 95 7.78 8.32 -0.65
CA SER A 95 7.47 8.69 -2.04
C SER A 95 8.59 8.32 -3.01
N TYR A 96 9.84 8.29 -2.53
CA TYR A 96 11.02 7.96 -3.31
C TYR A 96 12.09 7.31 -2.45
N VAL A 97 12.65 6.18 -2.89
CA VAL A 97 13.76 5.47 -2.22
C VAL A 97 14.73 4.97 -3.27
N VAL A 98 16.03 5.17 -3.07
CA VAL A 98 17.06 4.56 -3.91
C VAL A 98 17.68 3.40 -3.15
N ALA A 99 17.89 2.27 -3.81
CA ALA A 99 18.61 1.15 -3.22
C ALA A 99 20.05 1.56 -2.87
N SER A 100 20.59 1.03 -1.78
CA SER A 100 22.01 1.20 -1.44
C SER A 100 22.92 0.28 -2.26
N ASN A 101 22.40 -0.87 -2.69
CA ASN A 101 23.07 -1.79 -3.59
C ASN A 101 22.06 -2.71 -4.28
N ALA A 102 22.42 -3.27 -5.43
CA ALA A 102 21.67 -4.34 -6.07
C ALA A 102 22.56 -5.24 -6.94
N SER A 103 22.22 -6.52 -7.02
CA SER A 103 22.81 -7.50 -7.92
C SER A 103 21.72 -8.33 -8.57
N ALA A 104 22.00 -8.94 -9.72
CA ALA A 104 21.06 -9.81 -10.41
C ALA A 104 21.72 -11.10 -10.89
N GLU A 105 20.96 -12.19 -10.84
CA GLU A 105 21.24 -13.43 -11.55
C GLU A 105 20.17 -13.59 -12.63
N TRP A 106 20.56 -13.92 -13.86
CA TRP A 106 19.60 -14.14 -14.93
C TRP A 106 19.89 -15.46 -15.64
N TYR A 107 18.84 -16.00 -16.26
CA TYR A 107 18.96 -17.13 -17.16
C TYR A 107 17.93 -17.00 -18.29
N CYS A 108 18.44 -17.09 -19.51
CA CYS A 108 17.69 -17.18 -20.75
C CYS A 108 18.37 -18.26 -21.60
N LEU A 109 17.59 -19.03 -22.35
CA LEU A 109 17.99 -19.90 -23.46
C LEU A 109 19.51 -20.08 -23.71
N SER A 110 20.17 -21.02 -23.03
CA SER A 110 21.39 -21.75 -23.49
C SER A 110 22.63 -20.97 -23.97
N SER A 111 22.69 -19.65 -23.80
CA SER A 111 23.70 -18.76 -24.40
C SER A 111 24.68 -18.26 -23.34
N GLU A 112 25.98 -18.52 -23.51
CA GLU A 112 27.04 -18.02 -22.61
C GLU A 112 27.37 -16.52 -22.86
N ASP A 113 26.77 -15.91 -23.88
CA ASP A 113 27.16 -14.58 -24.40
C ASP A 113 26.17 -13.44 -24.03
N ASP A 114 25.23 -13.68 -23.12
CA ASP A 114 24.24 -12.68 -22.73
C ASP A 114 24.82 -11.66 -21.73
N VAL A 115 24.55 -10.37 -21.96
CA VAL A 115 24.99 -9.27 -21.09
C VAL A 115 23.77 -8.60 -20.47
N TRP A 116 23.81 -8.39 -19.15
CA TRP A 116 22.78 -7.68 -18.40
C TRP A 116 23.43 -6.68 -17.46
N GLU A 117 23.30 -5.40 -17.80
CA GLU A 117 23.70 -4.29 -16.95
C GLU A 117 22.46 -3.49 -16.55
N PHE A 118 22.46 -2.94 -15.34
CA PHE A 118 21.36 -2.15 -14.82
C PHE A 118 21.85 -1.11 -13.83
N TYR A 119 21.13 0.01 -13.74
CA TYR A 119 21.41 1.04 -12.74
C TYR A 119 20.86 0.63 -11.38
N THR A 120 21.32 1.28 -10.32
CA THR A 120 20.80 1.06 -8.97
C THR A 120 19.28 1.26 -8.94
N PRO A 121 18.49 0.25 -8.53
CA PRO A 121 17.04 0.34 -8.51
C PRO A 121 16.55 1.46 -7.59
N CYS A 122 15.37 1.98 -7.90
CA CYS A 122 14.66 2.92 -7.04
C CYS A 122 13.18 2.57 -6.95
N ILE A 123 12.54 2.96 -5.84
CA ILE A 123 11.09 2.94 -5.69
C ILE A 123 10.61 4.37 -5.79
N GLU A 124 9.60 4.59 -6.62
CA GLU A 124 8.86 5.84 -6.67
C GLU A 124 7.36 5.54 -6.63
N ASN A 125 6.64 6.15 -5.69
CA ASN A 125 5.18 6.00 -5.53
C ASN A 125 4.69 4.53 -5.54
N GLY A 126 5.43 3.62 -4.88
CA GLY A 126 5.06 2.21 -4.77
C GLY A 126 5.35 1.36 -6.01
N VAL A 127 6.11 1.90 -6.98
CA VAL A 127 6.60 1.18 -8.16
C VAL A 127 8.11 1.03 -8.04
N LEU A 128 8.61 -0.19 -8.19
CA LEU A 128 10.05 -0.47 -8.31
C LEU A 128 10.47 -0.29 -9.77
N TYR A 129 11.45 0.59 -9.99
CA TYR A 129 12.07 0.87 -11.26
C TYR A 129 13.45 0.21 -11.33
N ILE A 130 13.68 -0.53 -12.41
CA ILE A 130 14.98 -1.10 -12.75
C ILE A 130 15.29 -0.73 -14.20
N GLU A 131 16.21 0.20 -14.39
CA GLU A 131 16.67 0.59 -15.72
C GLU A 131 17.82 -0.32 -16.14
N CYS A 132 17.55 -1.19 -17.11
CA CYS A 132 18.53 -2.06 -17.73
C CYS A 132 19.13 -1.34 -18.93
N TYR A 133 20.46 -1.36 -19.03
CA TYR A 133 21.20 -0.75 -20.14
C TYR A 133 22.17 -1.77 -20.73
N ASN A 134 22.55 -1.54 -21.98
CA ASN A 134 23.54 -2.38 -22.68
C ASN A 134 23.21 -3.89 -22.61
N VAL A 135 21.93 -4.24 -22.58
CA VAL A 135 21.48 -5.63 -22.56
C VAL A 135 21.72 -6.23 -23.93
N THR A 136 22.35 -7.40 -23.99
CA THR A 136 22.54 -8.17 -25.23
C THR A 136 22.13 -9.61 -25.03
N PHE A 137 21.54 -10.19 -26.06
CA PHE A 137 21.26 -11.62 -26.13
C PHE A 137 22.12 -12.26 -27.22
N GLY A 138 22.65 -13.45 -26.98
CA GLY A 138 23.42 -14.20 -27.97
C GLY A 138 22.59 -14.69 -29.16
N CYS A 139 21.27 -14.54 -29.12
CA CYS A 139 20.33 -14.95 -30.15
C CYS A 139 19.34 -13.83 -30.53
N ASP A 140 18.66 -14.02 -31.66
CA ASP A 140 17.52 -13.16 -32.01
C ASP A 140 16.41 -13.35 -30.96
N MET A 141 15.84 -12.25 -30.47
CA MET A 141 14.86 -12.23 -29.39
C MET A 141 13.67 -11.37 -29.73
N GLU A 142 12.50 -11.77 -29.24
CA GLU A 142 11.28 -10.98 -29.39
C GLU A 142 10.43 -11.08 -28.13
N TRP A 143 10.07 -9.94 -27.55
CA TRP A 143 9.21 -9.91 -26.36
C TRP A 143 7.78 -10.36 -26.69
N ASN A 144 7.19 -11.17 -25.81
CA ASN A 144 5.79 -11.60 -25.90
C ASN A 144 4.88 -10.48 -25.38
N ASP A 145 4.80 -9.44 -26.18
CA ASP A 145 3.99 -8.26 -25.96
C ASP A 145 2.89 -8.25 -27.03
N SER A 146 1.66 -7.91 -26.64
CA SER A 146 0.65 -7.56 -27.63
C SER A 146 0.96 -6.17 -28.17
N TYR A 147 1.60 -6.12 -29.33
CA TYR A 147 2.14 -4.91 -29.97
C TYR A 147 1.32 -3.65 -29.65
N ASN A 148 1.96 -2.64 -29.05
CA ASN A 148 1.40 -1.32 -28.67
C ASN A 148 0.43 -1.27 -27.46
N SER A 149 0.32 -2.30 -26.61
CA SER A 149 -0.55 -2.22 -25.40
C SER A 149 0.19 -2.08 -24.07
N GLY A 150 1.47 -2.49 -23.99
CA GLY A 150 2.19 -2.59 -22.70
C GLY A 150 1.70 -3.74 -21.80
N GLU A 151 0.87 -4.64 -22.33
CA GLU A 151 0.36 -5.82 -21.63
C GLU A 151 1.20 -7.06 -22.00
N LEU A 152 1.36 -7.97 -21.03
CA LEU A 152 1.96 -9.31 -21.18
C LEU A 152 3.50 -9.38 -21.27
N PHE A 153 4.25 -8.31 -20.97
CA PHE A 153 5.72 -8.40 -20.96
C PHE A 153 6.28 -9.42 -19.95
N GLY A 154 5.69 -9.52 -18.76
CA GLY A 154 6.16 -10.47 -17.75
C GLY A 154 5.43 -10.37 -16.43
N ILE A 155 5.89 -11.17 -15.47
CA ILE A 155 5.41 -11.19 -14.09
C ILE A 155 6.58 -11.11 -13.11
N ALA A 156 6.32 -10.53 -11.95
CA ALA A 156 7.25 -10.45 -10.84
C ALA A 156 6.65 -11.03 -9.56
N SER A 157 7.50 -11.59 -8.70
CA SER A 157 7.16 -12.16 -7.41
C SER A 157 8.26 -11.87 -6.38
N ILE A 158 7.90 -11.88 -5.10
CA ILE A 158 8.87 -11.90 -3.98
C ILE A 158 9.34 -13.31 -3.61
N ASN A 159 8.81 -14.34 -4.27
CA ASN A 159 9.18 -15.73 -4.07
C ASN A 159 9.41 -16.46 -5.40
N GLU A 160 10.27 -17.47 -5.37
CA GLU A 160 10.63 -18.30 -6.53
C GLU A 160 9.47 -19.17 -7.04
N SER A 161 8.47 -19.44 -6.19
CA SER A 161 7.28 -20.22 -6.53
C SER A 161 6.28 -19.45 -7.39
N PHE A 162 6.42 -18.11 -7.46
CA PHE A 162 5.44 -17.22 -8.11
C PHE A 162 4.02 -17.39 -7.56
N ASP A 163 3.86 -17.64 -6.26
CA ASP A 163 2.54 -17.86 -5.63
C ASP A 163 1.66 -16.60 -5.65
N LYS A 164 2.30 -15.43 -5.62
CA LYS A 164 1.66 -14.12 -5.71
C LYS A 164 2.46 -13.27 -6.68
N THR A 165 1.81 -12.79 -7.72
CA THR A 165 2.49 -12.09 -8.81
C THR A 165 1.86 -10.75 -9.10
N VAL A 166 2.68 -9.87 -9.66
CA VAL A 166 2.29 -8.59 -10.25
C VAL A 166 2.82 -8.53 -11.68
N PRO A 167 2.18 -7.76 -12.58
CA PRO A 167 2.72 -7.56 -13.91
C PRO A 167 4.06 -6.82 -13.84
N VAL A 168 4.97 -7.19 -14.74
CA VAL A 168 6.12 -6.36 -15.10
C VAL A 168 5.72 -5.54 -16.31
N VAL A 169 5.79 -4.22 -16.21
CA VAL A 169 5.65 -3.33 -17.35
C VAL A 169 7.05 -2.99 -17.83
N ALA A 170 7.28 -3.04 -19.15
CA ALA A 170 8.57 -2.65 -19.72
C ALA A 170 8.40 -1.50 -20.70
N ILE A 171 9.29 -0.53 -20.60
CA ILE A 171 9.44 0.57 -21.54
C ILE A 171 10.71 0.31 -22.33
N TYR A 172 10.58 -0.02 -23.60
CA TYR A 172 11.68 -0.38 -24.49
C TYR A 172 11.53 0.28 -25.87
N GLU A 173 12.62 0.39 -26.63
CA GLU A 173 12.60 1.02 -27.96
C GLU A 173 12.10 0.09 -29.08
N LYS A 174 12.50 -1.19 -29.05
CA LYS A 174 12.15 -2.19 -30.08
C LYS A 174 11.71 -3.50 -29.43
N GLN A 175 10.68 -4.12 -30.00
CA GLN A 175 10.17 -5.42 -29.53
C GLN A 175 11.06 -6.59 -29.99
N SER A 176 11.53 -6.56 -31.24
CA SER A 176 12.39 -7.59 -31.83
C SER A 176 13.85 -7.13 -31.86
N TRP A 177 14.75 -8.00 -31.38
CA TRP A 177 16.17 -7.75 -31.15
C TRP A 177 16.99 -8.74 -31.97
N LYS A 178 18.05 -8.25 -32.62
CA LYS A 178 19.03 -9.14 -33.25
C LYS A 178 20.08 -9.58 -32.25
N ALA A 179 20.60 -10.79 -32.46
CA ALA A 179 21.70 -11.32 -31.67
C ALA A 179 22.84 -10.30 -31.53
N ASN A 180 23.30 -10.09 -30.30
CA ASN A 180 24.36 -9.18 -29.87
C ASN A 180 24.09 -7.68 -30.09
N GLU A 181 22.87 -7.29 -30.46
CA GLU A 181 22.47 -5.88 -30.50
C GLU A 181 22.16 -5.38 -29.08
N ALA A 182 22.94 -4.40 -28.61
CA ALA A 182 22.75 -3.80 -27.30
C ALA A 182 21.54 -2.85 -27.30
N GLN A 183 20.70 -2.97 -26.28
CA GLN A 183 19.55 -2.10 -26.09
C GLN A 183 19.26 -1.86 -24.60
N SER A 184 18.45 -0.84 -24.32
CA SER A 184 18.06 -0.45 -22.97
C SER A 184 16.55 -0.55 -22.82
N PHE A 185 16.10 -0.85 -21.61
CA PHE A 185 14.69 -0.81 -21.24
C PHE A 185 14.53 -0.59 -19.75
N ILE A 186 13.38 -0.03 -19.38
CA ILE A 186 13.01 0.21 -17.98
C ILE A 186 11.96 -0.82 -17.59
N LEU A 187 12.19 -1.52 -16.49
CA LEU A 187 11.21 -2.38 -15.86
C LEU A 187 10.51 -1.59 -14.75
N GLU A 188 9.18 -1.56 -14.81
CA GLU A 188 8.32 -1.01 -13.77
C GLU A 188 7.52 -2.15 -13.12
N ILE A 189 7.64 -2.26 -11.79
CA ILE A 189 7.04 -3.34 -11.02
C ILE A 189 6.17 -2.74 -9.91
N PRO A 190 4.84 -2.75 -10.06
CA PRO A 190 3.93 -2.27 -9.03
C PRO A 190 4.00 -3.14 -7.78
N LEU A 191 4.43 -2.58 -6.65
CA LEU A 191 4.66 -3.34 -5.42
C LEU A 191 3.41 -3.50 -4.55
N LYS A 192 2.40 -2.64 -4.76
CA LYS A 192 1.17 -2.60 -3.95
C LYS A 192 0.54 -3.97 -3.77
N ASP A 193 0.41 -4.73 -4.84
CA ASP A 193 -0.24 -6.03 -4.82
C ASP A 193 0.68 -7.15 -4.32
N LEU A 194 1.96 -6.90 -4.05
CA LEU A 194 2.85 -7.86 -3.39
C LEU A 194 2.84 -7.73 -1.85
N ASN A 195 2.19 -6.70 -1.30
CA ASN A 195 2.21 -6.37 0.14
C ASN A 195 3.64 -6.20 0.70
N VAL A 196 4.56 -5.65 -0.10
CA VAL A 196 5.91 -5.30 0.32
C VAL A 196 6.24 -3.91 -0.18
N SER A 197 6.77 -3.05 0.66
CA SER A 197 7.15 -1.68 0.27
C SER A 197 8.58 -1.63 -0.28
N ARG A 198 9.47 -2.50 0.20
CA ARG A 198 10.92 -2.53 -0.11
C ARG A 198 11.41 -3.96 -0.25
N PRO A 199 11.17 -4.62 -1.39
CA PRO A 199 11.58 -6.01 -1.58
C PRO A 199 13.10 -6.14 -1.54
N THR A 200 13.60 -7.17 -0.88
CA THR A 200 15.04 -7.52 -0.88
C THR A 200 15.38 -8.57 -1.93
N ASN A 201 14.37 -9.30 -2.42
CA ASN A 201 14.48 -10.25 -3.51
C ASN A 201 13.30 -10.04 -4.47
N MET A 202 13.56 -10.06 -5.77
CA MET A 202 12.55 -9.92 -6.81
C MET A 202 12.81 -10.92 -7.94
N TYR A 203 11.89 -11.86 -8.10
CA TYR A 203 11.92 -12.89 -9.13
C TYR A 203 11.05 -12.45 -10.29
N LEU A 204 11.64 -12.28 -11.46
CA LEU A 204 10.97 -11.89 -12.69
C LEU A 204 10.98 -13.06 -13.67
N ARG A 205 9.86 -13.20 -14.37
CA ARG A 205 9.71 -14.04 -15.56
C ARG A 205 9.19 -13.16 -16.68
N LEU A 206 10.04 -12.89 -17.65
CA LEU A 206 9.75 -12.04 -18.80
C LEU A 206 9.45 -12.93 -20.00
N TYR A 207 8.28 -12.74 -20.59
CA TYR A 207 7.76 -13.61 -21.62
C TYR A 207 8.32 -13.25 -22.99
N THR A 208 8.69 -14.26 -23.76
CA THR A 208 9.25 -14.09 -25.11
C THR A 208 8.40 -14.84 -26.14
N ASN A 209 8.47 -14.42 -27.40
CA ASN A 209 7.91 -15.17 -28.54
C ASN A 209 8.86 -16.30 -28.99
N ASN A 210 10.02 -16.43 -28.34
CA ASN A 210 10.99 -17.50 -28.55
C ASN A 210 10.58 -18.80 -27.85
N GLU A 211 11.42 -19.84 -27.95
CA GLU A 211 11.15 -21.13 -27.31
C GLU A 211 11.25 -21.10 -25.77
N SER A 212 11.77 -20.04 -25.15
CA SER A 212 11.76 -19.89 -23.68
C SER A 212 11.82 -18.45 -23.19
N ASP A 213 11.29 -18.26 -21.98
CA ASP A 213 11.26 -17.00 -21.25
C ASP A 213 12.62 -16.60 -20.65
N VAL A 214 12.77 -15.32 -20.34
CA VAL A 214 13.89 -14.81 -19.55
C VAL A 214 13.50 -14.80 -18.08
N TYR A 215 14.37 -15.30 -17.23
CA TYR A 215 14.19 -15.23 -15.79
C TYR A 215 15.30 -14.40 -15.17
N ILE A 216 14.94 -13.56 -14.21
CA ILE A 216 15.88 -12.67 -13.52
C ILE A 216 15.54 -12.69 -12.04
N ASN A 217 16.55 -12.86 -11.20
CA ASN A 217 16.45 -12.70 -9.77
C ASN A 217 17.28 -11.51 -9.34
N PHE A 218 16.62 -10.46 -8.84
CA PHE A 218 17.29 -9.30 -8.26
C PHE A 218 17.41 -9.44 -6.75
N TYR A 219 18.59 -9.13 -6.23
CA TYR A 219 18.89 -9.00 -4.81
C TYR A 219 19.14 -7.52 -4.51
N ILE A 220 18.33 -6.92 -3.63
CA ILE A 220 18.30 -5.47 -3.42
C ILE A 220 18.51 -5.14 -1.94
N SER A 221 19.34 -4.14 -1.66
CA SER A 221 19.54 -3.56 -0.33
C SER A 221 19.06 -2.11 -0.31
N TRP A 222 18.37 -1.69 0.75
CA TRP A 222 17.79 -0.35 0.91
C TRP A 222 18.48 0.40 2.05
#